data_AF-A0A519CDT5-F1
#
_entry.id   AF-A0A519CDT5-F1
#
_cell.length_a   1.000
_cell.length_b   1.000
_cell.length_c   1.000
_cell.angle_alpha   90.00
_cell.angle_beta   90.00
_cell.angle_gamma   90.00
#
_symmetry.space_group_name_H-M   'P 1'
#
loop_
_entity.id
_entity.type
_entity.pdbx_description
1 polymer ?
#
loop_
_entity_poly.entity_id
_entity_poly.type
_entity_poly.pdbx_seq_one_letter_code
_entity_poly.pdbx_strand_id
1 'polypeptide(L)' 'MSLLFKQVVSALFLLVGLIISLSWYEWKDSPIWMLVLGALLSLLGIISVVLNIMESEESLDE' A
#
# COMPACT_ATOMS: atom_id res chain seq x y z
N MET A 1 -17.89 -6.73 9.75
CA MET A 1 -16.70 -7.64 9.79
C MET A 1 -15.80 -7.53 8.53
N SER A 2 -16.05 -6.62 7.58
CA SER A 2 -15.26 -6.50 6.34
C SER A 2 -14.24 -5.34 6.36
N LEU A 3 -14.58 -4.22 7.00
CA LEU A 3 -13.80 -2.98 6.97
C LEU A 3 -12.41 -3.10 7.60
N LEU A 4 -12.31 -3.63 8.82
CA LEU A 4 -11.02 -3.83 9.50
C LEU A 4 -10.09 -4.73 8.69
N PHE A 5 -10.62 -5.78 8.05
CA PHE A 5 -9.83 -6.67 7.20
C PHE A 5 -9.33 -5.94 5.95
N LYS A 6 -10.19 -5.18 5.26
CA LYS A 6 -9.78 -4.33 4.13
C LYS A 6 -8.72 -3.30 4.54
N GLN A 7 -8.85 -2.72 5.73
CA GLN A 7 -7.93 -1.67 6.23
C GLN A 7 -6.56 -2.26 6.55
N VAL A 8 -6.53 -3.44 7.19
CA VAL A 8 -5.31 -4.19 7.46
C VAL A 8 -4.64 -4.64 6.16
N VAL A 9 -5.39 -5.21 5.20
CA VAL A 9 -4.84 -5.62 3.90
C VAL A 9 -4.25 -4.43 3.14
N SER A 10 -4.93 -3.28 3.17
CA SER A 10 -4.45 -2.08 2.51
C SER A 10 -3.21 -1.47 3.17
N ALA A 11 -3.18 -1.45 4.51
CA ALA A 11 -2.00 -1.02 5.26
C ALA A 11 -0.80 -1.95 5.00
N LEU A 12 -1.02 -3.26 4.89
CA LEU A 12 0.02 -4.23 4.54
C LEU A 12 0.58 -3.98 3.13
N PHE A 13 -0.26 -3.68 2.14
CA PHE A 13 0.19 -3.36 0.79
C PHE A 13 1.09 -2.11 0.75
N LEU A 14 0.74 -1.07 1.51
CA LEU A 14 1.58 0.12 1.68
C LEU A 14 2.92 -0.22 2.34
N LEU A 15 2.88 -0.99 3.42
CA LEU A 15 4.06 -1.37 4.19
C LEU A 15 5.03 -2.17 3.31
N VAL A 16 4.53 -3.13 2.54
CA VAL A 16 5.34 -3.92 1.60
C VAL A 16 5.95 -3.06 0.50
N GLY A 17 5.19 -2.14 -0.11
CA GLY A 17 5.73 -1.21 -1.13
C GLY A 17 6.85 -0.29 -0.59
N LEU A 18 6.69 0.20 0.63
CA LEU A 18 7.70 1.02 1.31
C LEU A 18 8.94 0.23 1.70
N ILE A 19 8.77 -1.01 2.20
CA ILE A 19 9.90 -1.90 2.49
C ILE A 19 10.71 -2.17 1.22
N ILE A 20 10.05 -2.47 0.10
CA ILE A 20 10.74 -2.71 -1.18
C ILE A 20 11.50 -1.47 -1.65
N SER A 21 10.91 -0.28 -1.53
CA SER A 21 11.59 0.98 -1.87
C SER A 21 12.81 1.26 -0.98
N LEU A 22 12.69 1.03 0.34
CA LEU A 22 13.79 1.21 1.29
C LEU A 22 14.89 0.17 1.10
N SER A 23 14.53 -1.10 0.84
CA SER A 23 15.49 -2.16 0.53
C SER A 23 16.24 -1.89 -0.78
N TRP A 24 15.61 -1.25 -1.77
CA TRP A 24 16.32 -0.80 -2.96
C TRP A 24 17.40 0.25 -2.63
N TYR A 25 17.11 1.17 -1.71
CA TYR A 25 18.06 2.21 -1.30
C TYR A 25 19.26 1.65 -0.53
N GLU A 26 19.09 0.61 0.29
CA GLU A 26 20.21 -0.01 1.02
C GLU A 26 21.08 -0.94 0.16
N TRP A 27 20.57 -1.42 -0.98
CA TRP A 27 21.30 -2.38 -1.82
C TRP A 27 22.21 -1.67 -2.82
N LYS A 28 23.52 -1.94 -2.74
CA LYS A 28 24.56 -1.28 -3.55
C LYS A 28 24.44 -1.52 -5.07
N ASP A 29 23.89 -2.67 -5.45
CA ASP A 29 23.63 -3.08 -6.85
C ASP A 29 22.13 -3.28 -7.09
N SER A 30 21.31 -2.37 -6.56
CA SER A 30 19.86 -2.53 -6.60
C SER A 30 19.30 -2.31 -8.01
N PRO A 31 18.60 -3.30 -8.59
CA PRO A 31 18.08 -3.20 -9.95
C PRO A 31 16.99 -2.12 -10.02
N ILE A 32 17.03 -1.24 -11.02
CA ILE A 32 16.06 -0.15 -11.22
C ILE A 32 14.60 -0.67 -11.25
N TRP A 33 14.39 -1.90 -11.72
CA TRP A 33 13.08 -2.55 -11.71
C TRP A 33 12.47 -2.72 -10.31
N MET A 34 13.30 -2.85 -9.25
CA MET A 34 12.82 -2.93 -7.86
C MET A 34 12.20 -1.61 -7.39
N LEU A 35 12.73 -0.45 -7.80
CA LEU A 35 12.11 0.86 -7.54
C LEU A 35 10.76 0.97 -8.22
N VAL A 36 10.69 0.60 -9.50
CA VAL A 36 9.44 0.67 -10.27
C VAL A 36 8.38 -0.21 -9.62
N LEU A 37 8.76 -1.43 -9.19
CA LEU A 37 7.87 -2.34 -8.49
C LEU A 37 7.42 -1.78 -7.13
N GLY A 38 8.35 -1.25 -6.34
CA GLY A 38 8.07 -0.63 -5.04
C GLY A 38 7.13 0.56 -5.17
N ALA A 39 7.38 1.45 -6.14
CA ALA A 39 6.54 2.60 -6.43
C ALA A 39 5.12 2.20 -6.86
N LEU A 40 4.99 1.21 -7.75
CA LEU A 40 3.68 0.70 -8.17
C LEU A 40 2.90 0.06 -7.02
N LEU A 41 3.56 -0.76 -6.20
CA LEU A 41 2.94 -1.38 -5.03
C LEU A 41 2.51 -0.33 -3.99
N SER A 42 3.34 0.68 -3.74
CA SER A 42 2.98 1.81 -2.89
C SER A 42 1.77 2.57 -3.44
N LEU A 43 1.74 2.90 -4.73
CA LEU A 43 0.59 3.58 -5.34
C LEU A 43 -0.71 2.77 -5.22
N LEU A 44 -0.66 1.46 -5.51
CA LEU A 44 -1.81 0.57 -5.35
C LEU A 44 -2.26 0.49 -3.89
N GLY A 45 -1.31 0.47 -2.94
CA GLY A 45 -1.61 0.53 -1.51
C GLY A 45 -2.29 1.84 -1.12
N ILE A 46 -1.85 2.99 -1.63
CA ILE A 46 -2.46 4.30 -1.35
C ILE A 46 -3.90 4.32 -1.87
N ILE A 47 -4.11 3.92 -3.13
CA ILE A 47 -5.45 3.90 -3.74
C ILE A 47 -6.39 2.98 -2.94
N SER A 48 -5.92 1.80 -2.57
CA SER A 48 -6.69 0.85 -1.77
C SER A 48 -7.05 1.43 -0.39
N VAL A 49 -6.14 2.19 0.23
CA VAL A 49 -6.41 2.84 1.53
C VAL A 49 -7.49 3.89 1.37
N VAL A 50 -7.35 4.76 0.37
CA VAL A 50 -8.30 5.86 0.12
C VAL A 50 -9.70 5.30 -0.18
N LEU A 51 -9.82 4.32 -1.08
CA LEU A 51 -11.11 3.70 -1.39
C LEU A 51 -11.75 3.06 -0.16
N ASN A 52 -10.96 2.41 0.68
CA ASN A 52 -11.47 1.77 1.87
C ASN A 52 -11.86 2.78 2.97
N ILE A 53 -11.21 3.94 3.04
CA ILE A 53 -11.65 5.05 3.92
C ILE A 53 -12.99 5.59 3.42
N MET A 54 -13.12 5.86 2.13
CA MET A 54 -14.38 6.35 1.54
C MET A 54 -15.54 5.37 1.77
N GLU A 55 -15.32 4.07 1.54
CA GLU A 55 -16.32 3.03 1.80
C GLU A 55 -16.65 2.94 3.31
N SER A 56 -15.66 3.19 4.18
CA SER A 56 -15.89 3.25 5.62
C SER A 56 -16.74 4.46 6.02
N GLU A 57 -16.50 5.64 5.44
CA GLU A 57 -17.29 6.84 5.70
C GLU A 57 -18.73 6.66 5.19
N GLU A 58 -18.92 6.17 3.96
CA GLU A 58 -20.24 5.88 3.39
C GLU A 58 -21.05 4.90 4.27
N SER A 59 -20.40 3.86 4.78
CA SER A 59 -21.07 2.87 5.65
C SER A 59 -21.43 3.37 7.06
N LEU A 60 -20.90 4.51 7.49
CA LEU A 60 -21.22 5.13 8.79
C LEU A 60 -22.39 6.11 8.69
N ASP A 61 -22.68 6.60 7.48
CA ASP A 61 -23.77 7.55 7.18
C ASP A 61 -25.09 6.85 6.80
N GLU A 62 -25.09 5.53 6.57
CA GLU A 62 -26.28 4.64 6.45
C GLU A 62 -26.76 4.09 7.81
#